data_AF-A0A4R5DEE8-F1
#
_entry.id   AF-A0A4R5DEE8-F1
#
_cell.length_a   1.000
_cell.length_b   1.000
_cell.length_c   1.000
_cell.angle_alpha   90.00
_cell.angle_beta   90.00
_cell.angle_gamma   90.00
#
_symmetry.space_group_name_H-M   'P 1'
#
loop_
_entity.id
_entity.type
_entity.pdbx_description
1 polymer ?
#
loop_
_entity_poly.entity_id
_entity_poly.type
_entity_poly.pdbx_seq_one_letter_code
_entity_poly.pdbx_strand_id
1 'polypeptide(L)'
;MNNQDQYFKKLQRNGIYHYAHLMANLKPPVCEVVNSLNGNPIIEHREYDLSKPGDRIDLKAFSEDWDEITSVEYKKAFDVATSGDFKVNINGQFQV
;
A
#
# COMPACT_ATOMS: atom_id res chain seq x y z
N MET A 1 2.16 -18.36 -0.42
CA MET A 1 2.48 -16.96 -0.08
C MET A 1 3.36 -16.99 1.15
N ASN A 2 4.44 -16.22 1.19
CA ASN A 2 5.26 -16.09 2.40
C ASN A 2 4.40 -15.46 3.50
N ASN A 3 4.38 -16.07 4.69
CA ASN A 3 3.62 -15.60 5.86
C ASN A 3 4.38 -14.48 6.60
N GLN A 4 4.94 -13.52 5.85
CA GLN A 4 5.68 -12.39 6.42
C GLN A 4 5.20 -11.12 5.75
N ASP A 5 5.36 -10.01 6.47
CA ASP A 5 5.09 -8.69 5.92
C ASP A 5 6.02 -8.45 4.73
N GLN A 6 5.46 -7.94 3.64
CA GLN A 6 6.19 -7.64 2.42
C GLN A 6 6.06 -6.15 2.11
N TYR A 7 7.12 -5.58 1.54
CA TYR A 7 7.19 -4.15 1.27
C TYR A 7 7.51 -3.95 -0.20
N PHE A 8 6.81 -2.99 -0.82
CA PHE A 8 6.90 -2.79 -2.25
C PHE A 8 6.96 -1.31 -2.61
N LYS A 9 7.45 -1.01 -3.82
CA LYS A 9 7.27 0.29 -4.46
C LYS A 9 6.86 0.14 -5.92
N LYS A 10 6.20 1.17 -6.43
CA LYS A 10 5.89 1.27 -7.86
C LYS A 10 5.99 2.70 -8.34
N LEU A 11 6.78 2.91 -9.40
CA LEU A 11 6.88 4.21 -10.07
C LEU A 11 5.52 4.60 -10.64
N GLN A 12 5.06 5.80 -10.31
CA GLN A 12 3.83 6.38 -10.88
C GLN A 12 4.16 7.35 -12.00
N ARG A 13 4.99 8.37 -11.70
CA ARG A 13 5.37 9.42 -12.66
C ARG A 13 6.56 10.24 -12.16
N ASN A 14 7.47 10.62 -13.04
CA ASN A 14 8.52 11.63 -12.77
C ASN A 14 9.30 11.40 -11.46
N GLY A 15 9.59 10.14 -11.10
CA GLY A 15 10.28 9.79 -9.85
C GLY A 15 9.39 9.80 -8.60
N ILE A 16 8.09 10.00 -8.73
CA ILE A 16 7.09 9.79 -7.68
C ILE A 16 6.72 8.30 -7.65
N TYR A 17 6.82 7.69 -6.48
CA TYR A 17 6.50 6.30 -6.24
C TYR A 17 5.30 6.19 -5.31
N HIS A 18 4.54 5.10 -5.48
CA HIS A 18 3.77 4.54 -4.38
C HIS A 18 4.65 3.58 -3.59
N TYR A 19 4.42 3.53 -2.28
CA TYR A 19 5.07 2.57 -1.38
C TYR A 19 4.00 1.78 -0.67
N ALA A 20 4.21 0.49 -0.50
CA ALA A 20 3.21 -0.38 0.07
C ALA A 20 3.79 -1.34 1.11
N HIS A 21 3.01 -1.60 2.15
CA HIS A 21 3.25 -2.59 3.18
C HIS A 21 2.08 -3.58 3.17
N LEU A 22 2.36 -4.80 2.72
CA LEU A 22 1.42 -5.91 2.70
C LEU A 22 1.57 -6.73 3.98
N MET A 23 0.56 -6.68 4.83
CA MET A 23 0.41 -7.49 6.04
C MET A 23 -0.32 -8.79 5.69
N ALA A 24 0.40 -9.72 5.05
CA ALA A 24 -0.17 -10.97 4.54
C ALA A 24 -0.72 -11.92 5.63
N ASN A 25 -0.31 -11.72 6.89
CA ASN A 25 -0.72 -12.54 8.03
C ASN A 25 -2.08 -12.17 8.62
N LEU A 26 -2.64 -11.02 8.25
CA LEU A 26 -3.97 -10.61 8.69
C LEU A 26 -5.07 -11.40 7.96
N LYS A 27 -6.26 -11.45 8.57
CA LYS A 27 -7.45 -12.11 7.99
C LYS A 27 -8.64 -11.13 8.03
N PRO A 28 -8.98 -10.47 6.91
CA PRO A 28 -8.34 -10.55 5.59
C PRO A 28 -6.92 -9.93 5.56
N PRO A 29 -6.06 -10.29 4.60
CA PRO A 29 -4.82 -9.56 4.36
C PRO A 29 -5.09 -8.08 4.12
N VAL A 30 -4.20 -7.23 4.61
CA VAL A 30 -4.32 -5.78 4.46
C VAL A 30 -3.07 -5.23 3.79
N CYS A 31 -3.25 -4.30 2.86
CA CYS A 31 -2.16 -3.52 2.30
C CYS A 31 -2.34 -2.05 2.65
N GLU A 32 -1.33 -1.47 3.29
CA GLU A 32 -1.17 -0.05 3.46
C GLU A 32 -0.38 0.51 2.28
N VAL A 33 -0.90 1.52 1.60
CA VAL A 33 -0.26 2.17 0.45
C VAL A 33 -0.11 3.66 0.71
N VAL A 34 1.12 4.13 0.65
CA VAL A 34 1.47 5.54 0.61
C VAL A 34 1.37 6.03 -0.83
N ASN A 35 0.36 6.86 -1.09
CA ASN A 35 0.11 7.49 -2.38
C ASN A 35 0.52 8.97 -2.33
N SER A 36 1.68 9.27 -2.91
CA SER A 36 2.25 10.62 -2.98
C SER A 36 2.01 11.33 -4.31
N LEU A 37 1.07 10.85 -5.14
CA LEU A 37 0.75 11.47 -6.43
C LEU A 37 -0.05 12.77 -6.27
N ASN A 38 -0.75 12.92 -5.15
CA ASN A 38 -1.64 14.04 -4.85
C ASN A 38 -0.91 15.17 -4.10
N GLY A 39 -1.47 16.38 -4.11
CA GLY A 39 -0.91 17.52 -3.37
C GLY A 39 -0.75 17.25 -1.87
N ASN A 40 -1.72 16.54 -1.27
CA ASN A 40 -1.59 15.95 0.06
C ASN A 40 -1.47 14.42 -0.11
N PRO A 41 -0.49 13.75 0.52
CA PRO A 41 -0.37 12.31 0.49
C PRO A 41 -1.66 11.62 0.97
N ILE A 42 -1.96 10.47 0.38
CA ILE A 42 -3.06 9.61 0.81
C ILE A 42 -2.46 8.31 1.36
N ILE A 43 -2.85 7.94 2.57
CA ILE A 43 -2.58 6.62 3.14
C ILE A 43 -3.82 5.77 2.87
N GLU A 44 -3.69 4.81 1.96
CA GLU A 44 -4.74 3.88 1.60
C GLU A 44 -4.59 2.58 2.40
N HIS A 45 -5.65 2.13 3.07
CA HIS A 45 -5.77 0.80 3.65
C HIS A 45 -6.74 -0.01 2.82
N ARG A 46 -6.24 -1.08 2.21
CA ARG A 46 -7.05 -2.02 1.42
C ARG A 46 -7.04 -3.40 2.05
N GLU A 47 -8.22 -3.88 2.39
CA GLU A 47 -8.45 -5.25 2.79
C GLU A 47 -8.73 -6.12 1.56
N TYR A 48 -8.16 -7.32 1.53
CA TYR A 48 -8.39 -8.30 0.45
C TYR A 48 -9.22 -9.46 0.96
N ASP A 49 -10.53 -9.46 0.69
CA ASP A 49 -11.39 -10.59 0.99
C ASP A 49 -11.08 -11.76 0.04
N LEU A 50 -10.24 -12.67 0.49
CA LEU A 50 -9.80 -13.81 -0.31
C LEU A 50 -10.94 -14.78 -0.69
N SER A 51 -12.17 -14.62 -0.19
CA SER A 51 -13.33 -15.33 -0.71
C SER A 51 -13.77 -14.79 -2.07
N LYS A 52 -13.53 -13.51 -2.36
CA LYS A 52 -13.87 -12.83 -3.61
C LYS A 52 -12.78 -13.05 -4.67
N PRO A 53 -13.15 -13.49 -5.89
CA PRO A 53 -12.18 -13.65 -6.98
C PRO A 53 -11.44 -12.34 -7.34
N GLY A 54 -12.13 -11.20 -7.30
CA GLY A 54 -11.54 -9.90 -7.62
C GLY A 54 -10.37 -9.57 -6.70
N ASP A 55 -10.58 -9.61 -5.39
CA ASP A 55 -9.56 -9.31 -4.38
C ASP A 55 -8.35 -10.25 -4.46
N ARG A 56 -8.58 -11.54 -4.80
CA ARG A 56 -7.47 -12.49 -5.05
C ARG A 56 -6.63 -12.10 -6.27
N ILE A 57 -7.28 -11.67 -7.36
CA ILE A 57 -6.61 -11.22 -8.58
C ILE A 57 -5.83 -9.94 -8.31
N ASP A 58 -6.44 -8.98 -7.63
CA ASP A 58 -5.82 -7.70 -7.29
C ASP A 58 -4.60 -7.90 -6.39
N LEU A 59 -4.70 -8.73 -5.35
CA LEU A 59 -3.58 -9.04 -4.46
C LEU A 59 -2.43 -9.71 -5.23
N LYS A 60 -2.74 -10.63 -6.15
CA LYS A 60 -1.74 -11.29 -6.98
C LYS A 60 -1.06 -10.29 -7.93
N ALA A 61 -1.83 -9.47 -8.64
CA ALA A 61 -1.31 -8.46 -9.56
C ALA A 61 -0.40 -7.45 -8.83
N PHE A 62 -0.82 -7.02 -7.64
CA PHE A 62 0.00 -6.18 -6.77
C PHE A 62 1.38 -6.79 -6.49
N SER A 63 1.43 -8.08 -6.15
CA SER A 63 2.70 -8.75 -5.84
C SER A 63 3.60 -9.04 -7.06
N GLU A 64 3.03 -9.07 -8.27
CA GLU A 64 3.78 -9.36 -9.51
C GLU A 64 4.32 -8.10 -10.20
N ASP A 65 3.66 -6.96 -10.01
CA ASP A 65 3.90 -5.73 -10.76
C ASP A 65 4.69 -4.66 -9.97
N TRP A 66 4.83 -4.82 -8.65
CA TRP A 66 5.57 -3.88 -7.81
C TRP A 66 6.95 -4.43 -7.43
N ASP A 67 7.93 -3.54 -7.35
CA ASP A 67 9.29 -3.90 -6.95
C ASP A 67 9.36 -4.11 -5.43
N GLU A 68 9.92 -5.24 -5.00
CA GLU A 68 10.15 -5.51 -3.57
C GLU A 68 11.21 -4.56 -3.01
N ILE A 69 10.96 -4.04 -1.81
CA ILE A 69 11.85 -3.12 -1.09
C ILE A 69 12.03 -3.55 0.36
N THR A 70 12.89 -2.83 1.07
CA THR A 70 13.07 -3.02 2.51
C THR A 70 12.00 -2.28 3.32
N SER A 71 11.72 -2.78 4.53
CA SER A 71 10.88 -2.07 5.51
C SER A 71 11.42 -0.68 5.87
N VAL A 72 12.74 -0.49 5.81
CA VAL A 72 13.39 0.81 6.07
C VAL A 72 13.05 1.83 4.99
N GLU A 73 13.02 1.42 3.72
CA GLU A 73 12.64 2.30 2.61
C GLU A 73 11.16 2.69 2.71
N TYR A 74 10.29 1.71 3.00
CA TYR A 74 8.88 1.96 3.27
C TYR A 74 8.67 2.96 4.41
N LYS A 75 9.31 2.72 5.57
CA LYS A 75 9.15 3.57 6.75
C LYS A 75 9.54 5.01 6.46
N LYS A 76 10.63 5.24 5.71
CA LYS A 76 11.04 6.60 5.31
C LYS A 76 9.96 7.30 4.48
N ALA A 77 9.37 6.60 3.51
CA ALA A 77 8.30 7.16 2.69
C ALA A 77 7.05 7.47 3.52
N PHE A 78 6.68 6.57 4.43
CA PHE A 78 5.55 6.75 5.35
C PHE A 78 5.77 7.95 6.28
N ASP A 79 6.94 8.05 6.92
CA ASP A 79 7.30 9.17 7.81
C ASP A 79 7.24 10.52 7.06
N VAL A 80 7.71 10.57 5.80
CA VAL A 80 7.63 11.77 4.95
C VAL A 80 6.18 12.10 4.56
N ALA A 81 5.38 11.10 4.19
CA ALA A 81 3.99 11.31 3.82
C ALA A 81 3.13 11.79 5.00
N THR A 82 3.48 11.39 6.21
CA THR A 82 2.73 11.70 7.44
C THR A 82 3.33 12.87 8.24
N SER A 83 4.39 13.52 7.74
CA SER A 83 5.01 14.66 8.45
C SER A 83 4.20 15.96 8.36
N GLY A 84 3.18 16.02 7.50
CA GLY A 84 2.31 17.18 7.29
C GLY A 84 0.85 16.77 7.11
N ASP A 85 0.08 17.55 6.35
CA ASP A 85 -1.31 17.20 6.06
C ASP A 85 -1.40 15.99 5.11
N PHE A 86 -2.11 14.95 5.55
CA PHE A 86 -2.39 13.76 4.74
C PHE A 86 -3.87 13.37 4.87
N LYS A 87 -4.31 12.49 3.98
CA LYS A 87 -5.65 11.90 4.01
C LYS A 87 -5.55 10.41 4.26
N VAL A 88 -6.56 9.86 4.92
CA VAL A 88 -6.67 8.40 5.10
C VAL A 88 -7.85 7.91 4.26
N ASN A 89 -7.63 6.85 3.50
CA ASN A 89 -8.66 6.16 2.73
C ASN A 89 -8.70 4.69 3.15
N ILE A 90 -9.85 4.21 3.64
CA ILE A 90 -10.02 2.81 4.05
C ILE A 90 -11.03 2.17 3.10
N ASN A 91 -10.62 1.11 2.41
CA ASN A 91 -11.45 0.34 1.47
C ASN A 91 -12.21 1.24 0.46
N GLY A 92 -11.55 2.29 -0.03
CA GLY A 92 -12.11 3.24 -1.00
C GLY A 92 -12.82 4.45 -0.40
N GLN A 93 -12.97 4.52 0.93
CA GLN A 93 -13.68 5.61 1.62
C GLN A 93 -12.72 6.50 2.40
N PHE A 94 -12.75 7.82 2.11
CA PHE A 94 -11.99 8.79 2.88
C PHE A 94 -12.52 8.91 4.30
N GLN A 95 -11.61 8.88 5.26
CA GLN A 95 -11.90 9.15 6.66
C GLN A 95 -11.84 10.66 6.91
N VAL A 96 -12.77 11.15 7.72
CA VAL A 96 -12.90 12.58 8.11
C VAL A 96 -12.04 12.87 9.32
#